data_AF-A0A822GLD0-F1
#
_entry.id   AF-A0A822GLD0-F1
#
_cell.length_a   1.000
_cell.length_b   1.000
_cell.length_c   1.000
_cell.angle_alpha   90.00
_cell.angle_beta   90.00
_cell.angle_gamma   90.00
#
_symmetry.space_group_name_H-M   'P 1'
#
loop_
_entity.id
_entity.type
_entity.pdbx_description
1 polymer ?
#
loop_
_entity_poly.entity_id
_entity_poly.type
_entity_poly.pdbx_seq_one_letter_code
_entity_poly.pdbx_strand_id
1 'polypeptide(L)'
;MHTVFRIGEVRKLDNNRALYQVDLQLTSDDDPQLRELTDFIRKEVDGTGWYRMGQLLLQIGQFDKAEELYLALLEQASDDSDRARIYNMLGE
;
A
#
# COMPACT_ATOMS: atom_id res chain seq x y z
N MET A 1 -12.51 2.58 -11.42
CA MET A 1 -12.82 2.18 -10.04
C MET A 1 -12.67 0.67 -9.95
N HIS A 2 -11.80 0.18 -9.06
CA HIS A 2 -11.73 -1.25 -8.75
C HIS A 2 -12.63 -1.52 -7.55
N THR A 3 -13.49 -2.52 -7.65
CA THR A 3 -14.37 -2.94 -6.55
C THR A 3 -13.64 -3.96 -5.70
N VAL A 4 -13.46 -3.66 -4.42
CA VAL A 4 -12.82 -4.57 -3.46
C VAL A 4 -13.91 -5.35 -2.73
N PHE A 5 -13.71 -6.66 -2.61
CA PHE A 5 -14.57 -7.54 -1.83
C PHE A 5 -13.75 -8.17 -0.72
N ARG A 6 -14.30 -8.20 0.50
CA ARG A 6 -13.74 -8.97 1.61
C ARG A 6 -14.32 -10.38 1.58
N ILE A 7 -13.46 -11.37 1.80
CA ILE A 7 -13.91 -12.72 2.14
C ILE A 7 -14.52 -12.68 3.54
N GLY A 8 -15.81 -12.99 3.63
CA GLY A 8 -16.51 -13.21 4.88
C GLY A 8 -16.36 -14.67 5.29
N GLU A 9 -17.45 -15.42 5.17
CA GLU A 9 -17.46 -16.82 5.60
C GLU A 9 -17.06 -17.76 4.48
N VAL A 10 -16.27 -18.77 4.83
CA VAL A 10 -15.94 -19.90 3.95
C VAL A 10 -16.54 -21.16 4.58
N ARG A 11 -17.56 -21.72 3.93
CA ARG A 11 -18.27 -22.91 4.41
C ARG A 11 -18.16 -24.05 3.42
N LYS A 12 -18.12 -25.26 3.95
CA LYS A 12 -18.21 -26.47 3.13
C LYS A 12 -19.68 -26.79 2.85
N LEU A 13 -20.01 -27.18 1.62
CA LEU A 13 -21.38 -27.58 1.30
C LEU A 13 -21.59 -29.03 1.70
N ASP A 14 -22.58 -29.28 2.57
CA ASP A 14 -22.84 -30.59 3.17
C ASP A 14 -23.06 -31.71 2.13
N ASN A 15 -23.57 -31.34 0.95
CA ASN A 15 -23.93 -32.27 -0.11
C ASN A 15 -22.77 -32.64 -1.05
N ASN A 16 -21.59 -31.99 -0.95
CA ASN A 16 -20.43 -32.34 -1.76
C ASN A 16 -19.12 -32.05 -1.04
N ARG A 17 -18.36 -33.10 -0.73
CA ARG A 17 -17.11 -33.02 0.04
C ARG A 17 -16.01 -32.18 -0.61
N ALA A 18 -16.13 -31.81 -1.88
CA ALA A 18 -15.16 -31.02 -2.60
C ALA A 18 -15.61 -29.55 -2.85
N LEU A 19 -16.84 -29.17 -2.50
CA LEU A 19 -17.36 -27.84 -2.77
C LEU A 19 -17.36 -26.95 -1.53
N TYR A 20 -16.93 -25.71 -1.72
CA TYR A 20 -16.93 -24.65 -0.73
C TYR A 20 -17.74 -23.46 -1.25
N GLN A 21 -18.56 -22.89 -0.38
CA GLN A 21 -19.18 -21.60 -0.58
C GLN A 21 -18.35 -20.54 0.12
N VAL A 22 -18.07 -19.44 -0.59
CA VAL A 22 -17.35 -18.28 -0.07
C VAL A 22 -18.27 -17.08 -0.18
N ASP A 23 -18.61 -16.48 0.95
CA ASP A 23 -19.42 -15.27 0.97
C ASP A 23 -18.50 -14.05 0.82
N LEU A 24 -18.76 -13.24 -0.20
CA LEU A 24 -18.00 -12.02 -0.47
C LEU A 24 -18.82 -10.80 -0.06
N GLN A 25 -18.22 -9.90 0.71
CA GLN A 25 -18.84 -8.66 1.14
C GLN A 25 -18.20 -7.48 0.40
N LEU A 26 -19.04 -6.67 -0.25
CA LEU A 26 -18.61 -5.41 -0.85
C LEU A 26 -18.11 -4.48 0.26
N THR A 27 -16.90 -3.94 0.10
CA THR A 27 -16.35 -2.95 1.04
C THR A 27 -16.82 -1.54 0.66
N SER A 28 -16.84 -0.63 1.64
CA SER A 28 -17.04 0.81 1.44
C SER A 28 -15.84 1.60 1.96
N ASP A 29 -15.81 2.90 1.69
CA ASP A 29 -14.76 3.81 2.18
C ASP A 29 -14.73 3.88 3.72
N ASP A 30 -15.87 3.61 4.37
CA ASP A 30 -16.02 3.60 5.83
C ASP A 30 -15.80 2.20 6.44
N ASP A 31 -15.20 1.28 5.69
CA ASP A 31 -15.00 -0.08 6.18
C ASP A 31 -14.00 -0.12 7.35
N PRO A 32 -14.39 -0.61 8.55
CA PRO A 32 -13.56 -0.51 9.74
C PRO A 32 -12.26 -1.33 9.63
N GLN A 33 -12.27 -2.46 8.92
CA GLN A 33 -11.07 -3.27 8.74
C GLN A 33 -10.10 -2.62 7.74
N LEU A 34 -10.60 -2.03 6.65
CA LEU A 34 -9.75 -1.26 5.74
C LEU A 34 -9.16 -0.04 6.43
N ARG A 35 -9.93 0.62 7.31
CA ARG A 35 -9.44 1.72 8.12
C ARG A 35 -8.32 1.28 9.08
N GLU A 36 -8.53 0.18 9.80
CA GLU A 36 -7.51 -0.37 10.71
C GLU A 36 -6.23 -0.76 9.96
N LEU A 37 -6.36 -1.41 8.80
CA LEU A 37 -5.23 -1.73 7.93
C LEU A 37 -4.49 -0.46 7.48
N THR A 38 -5.22 0.57 7.06
CA THR A 38 -4.63 1.84 6.62
C THR A 38 -3.90 2.53 7.76
N ASP A 39 -4.46 2.51 8.97
CA ASP A 39 -3.84 3.10 10.16
C ASP A 39 -2.61 2.31 10.61
N PHE A 40 -2.61 0.98 10.45
CA PHE A 40 -1.43 0.15 10.66
C PHE A 40 -0.31 0.51 9.66
N ILE A 41 -0.63 0.56 8.36
CA ILE A 41 0.34 0.97 7.31
C ILE A 41 0.92 2.35 7.62
N ARG A 42 0.11 3.33 8.03
CA ARG A 42 0.59 4.67 8.41
C ARG A 42 1.52 4.69 9.62
N LYS A 43 1.43 3.70 10.52
CA LYS A 43 2.34 3.57 11.68
C LYS A 43 3.67 2.93 11.27
N GLU A 44 3.63 1.95 10.38
CA GLU A 44 4.81 1.21 9.92
C GLU A 44 5.64 1.97 8.88
N VAL A 45 5.02 2.84 8.08
CA VAL A 45 5.74 3.63 7.10
C VAL A 45 6.28 4.89 7.77
N ASP A 46 7.60 4.94 7.94
CA ASP A 46 8.30 6.11 8.48
C ASP A 46 8.22 7.33 7.54
N GLY A 47 8.80 8.45 7.97
CA GLY A 47 8.94 9.66 7.15
C GLY A 47 7.70 10.58 7.15
N THR A 48 7.81 11.65 6.35
CA THR A 48 6.77 12.69 6.22
C THR A 48 6.57 13.04 4.74
N GLY A 49 5.38 13.55 4.39
CA GLY A 49 5.06 14.01 3.04
C GLY A 49 5.33 12.97 1.95
N TRP A 50 5.97 13.39 0.86
CA TRP A 50 6.28 12.53 -0.28
C TRP A 50 7.34 11.45 0.02
N TYR A 51 8.25 11.69 0.97
CA TYR A 51 9.22 10.67 1.39
C TYR A 51 8.54 9.44 1.99
N ARG A 52 7.51 9.67 2.82
CA ARG A 52 6.66 8.59 3.35
C ARG A 52 5.94 7.85 2.22
N MET A 53 5.47 8.58 1.20
CA MET A 53 4.82 7.94 0.05
C MET A 53 5.80 7.05 -0.73
N GLY A 54 7.03 7.50 -0.96
CA GLY A 54 8.07 6.69 -1.60
C GLY A 54 8.41 5.44 -0.78
N GLN A 55 8.54 5.58 0.54
CA GLN A 55 8.78 4.44 1.43
C GLN A 55 7.62 3.43 1.41
N LEU A 56 6.37 3.91 1.36
CA LEU A 56 5.21 3.05 1.17
C LEU A 56 5.31 2.28 -0.15
N LEU A 57 5.60 2.96 -1.27
CA LEU A 57 5.73 2.34 -2.59
C LEU A 57 6.80 1.23 -2.59
N LEU A 58 7.93 1.46 -1.93
CA LEU A 58 8.97 0.44 -1.75
C LEU A 58 8.45 -0.78 -0.94
N GLN A 59 7.76 -0.55 0.17
CA GLN A 59 7.22 -1.63 1.01
C GLN A 59 6.17 -2.49 0.29
N ILE A 60 5.36 -1.90 -0.59
CA ILE A 60 4.35 -2.63 -1.39
C ILE A 60 4.89 -3.14 -2.74
N GLY A 61 6.20 -3.05 -2.96
CA GLY A 61 6.87 -3.58 -4.15
C GLY A 61 6.62 -2.80 -5.44
N GLN A 62 6.16 -1.54 -5.36
CA GLN A 62 5.95 -0.65 -6.50
C GLN A 62 7.24 0.13 -6.80
N PHE A 63 8.33 -0.59 -7.12
CA PHE A 63 9.67 0.00 -7.25
C PHE A 63 9.76 1.07 -8.34
N ASP A 64 9.22 0.79 -9.54
CA ASP A 64 9.23 1.75 -10.66
C ASP A 64 8.56 3.08 -10.28
N LYS A 65 7.43 3.01 -9.55
CA LYS A 65 6.72 4.22 -9.09
C LYS A 65 7.46 4.95 -7.97
N ALA A 66 8.16 4.21 -7.11
CA ALA A 66 8.99 4.81 -6.08
C ALA A 66 10.15 5.58 -6.72
N GLU A 67 10.80 5.01 -7.73
CA GLU A 67 11.84 5.64 -8.51
C GLU A 67 11.32 6.90 -9.23
N GLU A 68 10.21 6.80 -9.97
CA GLU A 68 9.57 7.95 -10.61
C GLU A 68 9.29 9.09 -9.62
N LEU A 69 8.79 8.77 -8.43
CA LEU A 69 8.53 9.74 -7.38
C LEU A 69 9.82 10.38 -6.87
N TYR A 70 10.85 9.60 -6.58
CA TYR A 70 12.12 10.13 -6.06
C TYR A 70 12.86 10.98 -7.10
N LEU A 71 12.82 10.62 -8.38
CA LEU A 71 13.33 11.45 -9.46
C LEU A 71 12.58 12.79 -9.55
N ALA A 72 11.25 12.78 -9.45
CA ALA A 72 10.45 14.01 -9.43
C ALA A 72 10.74 14.89 -8.19
N LEU A 73 11.05 14.29 -7.05
CA LEU A 73 11.51 15.02 -5.85
C LEU A 73 12.92 15.59 -6.05
N LEU A 74 13.81 14.88 -6.74
CA LEU A 74 15.18 15.32 -6.98
C LEU A 74 15.21 16.61 -7.81
N GLU A 75 14.32 16.74 -8.79
CA GLU A 75 14.16 17.96 -9.59
C GLU A 75 13.73 19.17 -8.75
N GLN A 76 13.07 18.94 -7.61
CA GLN A 76 12.53 19.97 -6.72
C GLN A 76 13.40 20.21 -5.47
N ALA A 77 14.46 19.44 -5.27
CA ALA A 77 15.29 19.49 -4.07
C ALA A 77 15.98 20.86 -3.91
N SER A 78 15.75 21.51 -2.78
CA SER A 78 16.22 22.88 -2.51
C SER A 78 17.69 22.96 -2.10
N ASP A 79 18.23 21.88 -1.55
CA ASP A 79 19.57 21.84 -0.98
C ASP A 79 20.22 20.47 -1.14
N ASP A 80 21.52 20.42 -0.87
CA ASP A 80 22.33 19.22 -1.09
C ASP A 80 22.07 18.13 -0.04
N SER A 81 21.54 18.49 1.15
CA SER A 81 21.14 17.50 2.14
C SER A 81 19.90 16.74 1.67
N ASP A 82 18.94 17.44 1.09
CA ASP A 82 17.73 16.85 0.51
C ASP A 82 18.10 15.95 -0.69
N ARG A 83 18.96 16.44 -1.60
CA ARG A 83 19.49 15.62 -2.70
C ARG A 83 20.20 14.36 -2.21
N ALA A 84 21.08 14.47 -1.22
CA ALA A 84 21.81 13.32 -0.68
C ALA A 84 20.86 12.26 -0.10
N ARG A 85 19.79 12.70 0.57
CA ARG A 85 18.75 11.79 1.06
C ARG A 85 18.03 11.09 -0.10
N ILE A 86 17.69 11.80 -1.16
CA ILE A 86 17.00 11.22 -2.33
C ILE A 86 17.90 10.22 -3.06
N TYR A 87 19.18 10.54 -3.27
CA TYR A 87 20.14 9.61 -3.86
C TYR A 87 20.27 8.32 -3.04
N ASN A 88 20.32 8.43 -1.71
CA ASN A 88 20.31 7.25 -0.84
C ASN A 88 19.07 6.37 -1.03
N MET A 89 17.89 6.97 -1.26
CA MET A 89 16.66 6.22 -1.54
C MET A 89 16.65 5.57 -2.94
N LEU A 90 17.34 6.19 -3.91
CA LEU A 90 17.51 5.66 -5.27
C LEU A 90 18.60 4.58 -5.35
N GLY A 91 19.52 4.53 -4.38
CA GLY A 91 20.64 3.59 -4.38
C GLY A 91 21.87 4.08 -5.16
N GLU A 92 22.00 5.40 -5.34
CA GLU A 92 23.09 6.10 -6.04
C GLU A 92 23.99 6.86 -5.05
#